data_AF-A0A7Y1CMY3-F1
#
_entry.id   AF-A0A7Y1CMY3-F1
#
_cell.length_a   1.000
_cell.length_b   1.000
_cell.length_c   1.000
_cell.angle_alpha   90.00
_cell.angle_beta   90.00
_cell.angle_gamma   90.00
#
_symmetry.space_group_name_H-M   'P 1'
#
loop_
_entity.id
_entity.type
_entity.pdbx_description
1 polymer ?
#
loop_
_entity_poly.entity_id
_entity_poly.type
_entity_poly.pdbx_seq_one_letter_code
_entity_poly.pdbx_strand_id
1 'polypeptide(L)'
;MIWLKRFLMSIGALTLILVALGIAWTSLFKEAVHTLPEHPRAQWQGGVDGGHYVEVTRSEAPYYFVQVRYESGDLWSEGWLRHEHGDGAPFSADDVIAFDGDGVIFLQQRKVLAGDKSGAR
;
A
#
# COMPACT_ATOMS: atom_id res chain seq x y z
N MET A 1 18.18 -22.87 -46.71
CA MET A 1 16.91 -22.89 -45.94
C MET A 1 17.06 -23.48 -44.52
N ILE A 2 17.78 -24.59 -44.32
CA ILE A 2 17.98 -25.21 -42.98
C ILE A 2 18.74 -24.31 -41.98
N TRP A 3 19.71 -23.53 -42.46
CA TRP A 3 20.53 -22.67 -41.60
C TRP A 3 19.74 -21.50 -41.00
N LEU A 4 18.90 -20.85 -41.80
CA LEU A 4 17.99 -19.79 -41.35
C LEU A 4 16.95 -20.32 -40.35
N LYS A 5 16.40 -21.52 -40.58
CA LYS A 5 15.45 -22.15 -39.66
C LYS A 5 16.08 -22.46 -38.30
N ARG A 6 17.32 -22.97 -38.29
CA ARG A 6 18.09 -23.23 -37.06
C ARG A 6 18.40 -21.94 -36.32
N PHE A 7 18.81 -20.89 -37.03
CA PHE A 7 19.09 -19.58 -36.44
C PHE A 7 17.84 -18.97 -35.77
N LEU A 8 16.70 -18.99 -36.45
CA LEU A 8 15.43 -18.49 -35.90
C LEU A 8 14.95 -19.31 -34.69
N MET A 9 15.15 -20.64 -34.69
CA MET A 9 14.86 -21.48 -33.53
C MET A 9 15.75 -21.14 -32.33
N SER A 10 17.03 -20.89 -32.54
CA SER A 10 17.95 -20.48 -31.48
C SER A 10 17.58 -19.14 -30.87
N ILE A 11 17.17 -18.16 -31.69
CA ILE A 11 16.68 -16.87 -31.20
C ILE A 11 15.41 -17.08 -30.37
N GLY A 12 14.42 -17.80 -30.90
CA GLY A 12 13.17 -18.06 -30.17
C GLY A 12 13.38 -18.78 -28.84
N ALA A 13 14.29 -19.77 -28.79
CA ALA A 13 14.67 -20.43 -27.55
C ALA A 13 15.33 -19.45 -26.56
N LEU A 14 16.23 -18.60 -27.04
CA LEU A 14 16.88 -17.58 -26.22
C LEU A 14 15.88 -16.57 -25.66
N THR A 15 14.92 -16.09 -26.46
CA THR A 15 13.89 -15.16 -25.97
C THR A 15 13.04 -15.80 -24.87
N LEU A 16 12.63 -17.06 -25.03
CA LEU A 16 11.86 -17.76 -24.01
C LEU A 16 12.66 -17.92 -22.71
N ILE A 17 13.96 -18.21 -22.80
CA ILE A 17 14.85 -18.29 -21.64
C ILE A 17 14.93 -16.93 -20.94
N LEU A 18 15.11 -15.83 -21.67
CA LEU A 18 15.20 -14.49 -21.09
C LEU A 18 13.88 -14.07 -20.42
N VAL A 19 12.73 -14.38 -21.02
CA VAL A 19 11.42 -14.12 -20.41
C VAL A 19 11.25 -14.93 -19.12
N ALA A 20 11.58 -16.23 -19.14
CA ALA A 20 11.51 -17.07 -17.95
C ALA A 20 12.44 -16.56 -16.84
N LEU A 21 13.65 -16.11 -17.20
CA LEU A 21 14.59 -15.53 -16.25
C LEU A 21 14.07 -14.22 -15.65
N GLY A 22 13.44 -13.36 -16.46
CA GLY A 22 12.81 -12.13 -16.00
C GLY A 22 11.68 -12.38 -15.01
N ILE A 23 10.80 -13.35 -15.28
CA ILE A 23 9.71 -13.74 -14.37
C ILE A 23 10.27 -14.37 -13.08
N ALA A 24 11.30 -15.20 -13.19
CA ALA A 24 11.95 -15.78 -12.01
C ALA A 24 12.60 -14.69 -11.15
N TRP A 25 13.20 -13.68 -11.79
CA TRP A 25 13.79 -12.53 -11.12
C TRP A 25 12.73 -11.77 -10.32
N THR A 26 11.57 -11.40 -10.91
CA THR A 26 10.51 -10.68 -10.17
C THR A 26 9.94 -11.49 -9.01
N SER A 27 9.93 -12.82 -9.12
CA SER A 27 9.44 -13.73 -8.07
C SER A 27 10.35 -13.79 -6.84
N LEU A 28 11.64 -13.53 -7.00
CA LEU A 28 12.62 -13.48 -5.91
C LEU A 28 12.50 -12.20 -5.07
N PHE A 29 11.94 -11.12 -5.62
CA PHE A 29 11.60 -9.89 -4.90
C PHE A 29 10.15 -9.91 -4.42
N LYS A 30 9.60 -11.09 -4.08
CA LYS A 30 8.33 -11.12 -3.34
C LYS A 30 8.50 -10.32 -2.06
N GLU A 31 7.79 -9.20 -1.99
CA GLU A 31 7.77 -8.30 -0.85
C GLU A 31 7.57 -9.10 0.44
N ALA A 32 8.38 -8.80 1.45
CA ALA A 32 8.22 -9.40 2.76
C ALA A 32 6.79 -9.11 3.24
N VAL A 33 6.19 -10.07 3.96
CA VAL A 33 4.90 -9.82 4.61
C VAL A 33 5.15 -8.79 5.72
N HIS A 34 4.96 -7.51 5.39
CA HIS A 34 5.11 -6.40 6.32
C HIS A 34 3.96 -6.44 7.32
N THR A 35 4.23 -7.05 8.47
CA THR A 35 3.31 -7.13 9.60
C THR A 35 3.95 -6.48 10.81
N LEU A 36 3.16 -5.72 11.56
CA LEU A 36 3.61 -5.06 12.78
C LEU A 36 3.01 -5.82 13.98
N PRO A 37 3.79 -6.64 14.72
CA PRO A 37 3.24 -7.56 15.72
C PRO A 37 2.42 -6.88 16.82
N GLU A 38 2.84 -5.70 17.26
CA GLU A 38 2.12 -4.92 18.28
C GLU A 38 0.83 -4.27 17.75
N HIS A 39 0.73 -4.15 16.42
CA HIS A 39 -0.39 -3.53 15.72
C HIS A 39 -0.90 -4.46 14.60
N PRO A 40 -1.54 -5.58 14.96
CA PRO A 40 -1.93 -6.61 13.99
C PRO A 40 -3.02 -6.16 13.00
N ARG A 41 -3.67 -5.02 13.27
CA ARG A 41 -4.65 -4.38 12.37
C ARG A 41 -4.03 -3.28 11.51
N ALA A 42 -2.76 -2.95 11.72
CA ALA A 42 -2.07 -1.96 10.91
C ALA A 42 -1.67 -2.59 9.57
N GLN A 43 -1.97 -1.86 8.50
CA GLN A 43 -1.72 -2.27 7.14
C GLN A 43 -0.50 -1.55 6.59
N TRP A 44 0.41 -2.31 6.01
CA TRP A 44 1.57 -1.74 5.34
C TRP A 44 1.17 -1.03 4.05
N GLN A 45 1.66 0.19 3.89
CA GLN A 45 1.61 0.96 2.66
C GLN A 45 3.02 1.43 2.31
N GLY A 46 3.60 0.82 1.28
CA GLY A 46 4.98 1.09 0.88
C GLY A 46 5.47 0.12 -0.19
N GLY A 47 6.72 0.30 -0.59
CA GLY A 47 7.40 -0.58 -1.55
C GLY A 47 8.86 -0.76 -1.17
N VAL A 48 9.71 -1.02 -2.16
CA VAL A 48 11.14 -1.30 -1.97
C VAL A 48 11.91 -0.14 -1.32
N ASP A 49 11.48 1.10 -1.56
CA ASP A 49 12.14 2.31 -1.03
C ASP A 49 11.65 2.71 0.37
N GLY A 50 10.85 1.85 1.01
CA GLY A 50 10.27 2.06 2.34
C GLY A 50 8.77 2.33 2.31
N GLY A 51 8.22 2.58 3.49
CA GLY A 51 6.78 2.74 3.68
C GLY A 51 6.39 3.10 5.10
N HIS A 52 5.10 2.99 5.36
CA HIS A 52 4.50 3.26 6.65
C HIS A 52 3.32 2.31 6.89
N TYR A 53 2.90 2.21 8.14
CA TYR A 53 1.71 1.46 8.52
C TYR A 53 0.55 2.40 8.76
N VAL A 54 -0.65 2.00 8.34
CA VAL A 54 -1.91 2.71 8.58
C VAL A 54 -2.85 1.81 9.37
N GLU A 55 -3.41 2.33 10.45
CA GLU A 55 -4.38 1.62 11.28
C GLU A 55 -5.58 2.50 11.61
N VAL A 56 -6.80 1.96 11.43
CA VAL A 56 -8.01 2.55 11.98
C VAL A 56 -8.25 1.94 13.35
N THR A 57 -8.03 2.74 14.40
CA THR A 57 -8.11 2.24 15.78
C THR A 57 -9.49 2.44 16.41
N ARG A 58 -10.26 3.44 15.93
CA ARG A 58 -11.65 3.71 16.36
C ARG A 58 -12.52 4.05 15.16
N SER A 59 -13.73 3.49 15.15
CA SER A 59 -14.71 3.69 14.07
C SER A 59 -16.06 4.11 14.65
N GLU A 60 -16.44 5.35 14.37
CA GLU A 60 -17.70 5.97 14.80
C GLU A 60 -18.29 6.77 13.63
N ALA A 61 -18.81 6.04 12.63
CA ALA A 61 -19.28 6.62 11.37
C ALA A 61 -20.12 7.92 11.60
N PRO A 62 -19.81 9.02 10.90
CA PRO A 62 -18.83 9.15 9.80
C PRO A 62 -17.38 9.46 10.24
N TYR A 63 -17.06 9.36 11.52
CA TYR A 63 -15.77 9.71 12.09
C TYR A 63 -14.91 8.49 12.39
N TYR A 64 -13.65 8.55 11.98
CA TYR A 64 -12.69 7.46 12.14
C TYR A 64 -11.39 8.02 12.70
N PHE A 65 -10.79 7.31 13.66
CA PHE A 65 -9.49 7.68 14.21
C PHE A 65 -8.40 6.84 13.56
N VAL A 66 -7.51 7.51 12.84
CA VAL A 66 -6.45 6.89 12.05
C VAL A 66 -5.12 7.15 12.74
N GLN A 67 -4.28 6.13 12.80
CA GLN A 67 -2.87 6.22 13.19
C GLN A 67 -2.01 5.82 12.00
N VAL A 68 -0.97 6.61 11.76
CA VAL A 68 0.08 6.36 10.78
C VAL A 68 1.38 6.14 11.56
N ARG A 69 2.10 5.07 11.25
CA ARG A 69 3.32 4.66 11.95
C ARG A 69 4.46 4.47 10.97
N TYR A 70 5.67 4.77 11.40
CA TYR A 70 6.88 4.45 10.65
C TYR A 70 7.06 2.93 10.52
N GLU A 71 7.97 2.51 9.64
CA GLU A 71 8.39 1.11 9.53
C GLU A 71 8.91 0.54 10.85
N SER A 72 9.50 1.38 11.71
CA SER A 72 9.92 1.01 13.07
C SER A 72 8.75 0.65 14.00
N GLY A 73 7.52 1.02 13.64
CA GLY A 73 6.33 0.93 14.49
C GLY A 73 6.05 2.18 15.32
N ASP A 74 6.99 3.13 15.36
CA ASP A 74 6.80 4.39 16.08
C ASP A 74 5.66 5.21 15.46
N LEU A 75 4.94 5.93 16.33
CA LEU A 75 3.85 6.79 15.88
C LEU A 75 4.42 7.96 15.05
N TRP A 76 3.92 8.11 13.83
CA TRP A 76 4.24 9.24 12.97
C TRP A 76 3.15 10.31 13.06
N SER A 77 1.90 9.94 12.85
CA SER A 77 0.77 10.88 12.87
C SER A 77 -0.50 10.19 13.33
N GLU A 78 -1.42 10.94 13.93
CA GLU A 78 -2.73 10.45 14.28
C GLU A 78 -3.79 11.54 14.22
N GLY A 79 -5.03 11.13 14.05
CA GLY A 79 -6.15 12.06 14.18
C GLY A 79 -7.47 11.51 13.68
N TRP A 80 -8.47 12.37 13.80
CA TRP A 80 -9.82 12.15 13.31
C TRP A 80 -9.94 12.52 11.85
N LEU A 81 -10.68 11.68 11.15
CA LEU A 81 -11.04 11.80 9.77
C LEU A 81 -12.55 11.68 9.66
N ARG A 82 -13.18 12.51 8.83
CA ARG A 82 -14.58 12.34 8.44
C ARG A 82 -14.65 11.76 7.03
N HIS A 83 -15.29 10.61 6.90
CA HIS A 83 -15.49 9.94 5.63
C HIS A 83 -16.91 9.35 5.58
N GLU A 84 -17.62 9.65 4.49
CA GLU A 84 -18.95 9.12 4.22
C GLU A 84 -18.84 8.25 2.97
N HIS A 85 -18.79 6.93 3.16
CA HIS A 85 -18.85 6.00 2.03
C HIS A 85 -20.29 6.00 1.49
N GLY A 86 -20.46 6.20 0.19
CA GLY A 86 -21.78 6.32 -0.43
C GLY A 86 -22.64 5.05 -0.35
N ASP A 87 -22.05 3.91 -0.01
CA ASP A 87 -22.70 2.60 0.09
C ASP A 87 -22.94 2.14 1.55
N GLY A 88 -22.52 2.92 2.54
CA GLY A 88 -22.63 2.59 3.96
C GLY A 88 -21.56 1.62 4.50
N ALA A 89 -20.54 1.27 3.72
CA ALA A 89 -19.41 0.48 4.20
C ALA A 89 -18.57 1.25 5.24
N PRO A 90 -18.06 0.57 6.28
CA PRO A 90 -17.16 1.20 7.24
C PRO A 90 -15.80 1.49 6.61
N PHE A 91 -15.26 2.67 6.91
CA PHE A 91 -13.92 3.05 6.49
C PHE A 91 -12.84 2.12 7.06
N SER A 92 -11.87 1.76 6.24
CA SER A 92 -10.77 0.84 6.53
C SER A 92 -9.42 1.41 6.07
N ALA A 93 -8.32 0.77 6.48
CA ALA A 93 -6.98 1.16 6.03
C ALA A 93 -6.76 0.91 4.53
N ASP A 94 -7.50 -0.04 3.93
CA ASP A 94 -7.49 -0.31 2.48
C ASP A 94 -8.02 0.87 1.66
N ASP A 95 -8.86 1.73 2.25
CA ASP A 95 -9.41 2.91 1.58
C ASP A 95 -8.38 4.06 1.47
N VAL A 96 -7.26 3.97 2.20
CA VAL A 96 -6.17 4.95 2.15
C VAL A 96 -5.28 4.69 0.94
N ILE A 97 -5.22 5.65 0.03
CA ILE A 97 -4.42 5.61 -1.20
C ILE A 97 -2.96 6.01 -0.93
N ALA A 98 -2.77 7.04 -0.10
CA ALA A 98 -1.46 7.60 0.19
C ALA A 98 -1.48 8.47 1.46
N PHE A 99 -0.29 8.71 1.99
CA PHE A 99 -0.01 9.67 3.06
C PHE A 99 1.10 10.62 2.60
N ASP A 100 0.86 11.93 2.65
CA ASP A 100 1.80 12.97 2.20
C ASP A 100 2.90 13.29 3.23
N GLY A 101 2.67 12.90 4.49
CA GLY A 101 3.27 13.60 5.63
C GLY A 101 2.34 14.69 6.18
N ASP A 102 2.71 15.27 7.31
CA ASP A 102 1.98 16.39 7.95
C ASP A 102 0.49 16.13 8.26
N GLY A 103 0.13 14.87 8.50
CA GLY A 103 -1.25 14.48 8.82
C GLY A 103 -2.19 14.47 7.61
N VAL A 104 -1.67 14.48 6.38
CA VAL A 104 -2.50 14.47 5.16
C VAL A 104 -2.68 13.04 4.65
N ILE A 105 -3.93 12.58 4.59
CA ILE A 105 -4.33 11.26 4.09
C ILE A 105 -5.16 11.42 2.81
N PHE A 106 -4.93 10.56 1.82
CA PHE A 106 -5.69 10.53 0.55
C PHE A 106 -6.64 9.33 0.49
N LEU A 107 -7.93 9.57 0.28
CA LEU A 107 -9.02 8.57 0.25
C LEU A 107 -9.87 8.67 -1.03
N GLN A 108 -9.24 8.96 -2.17
CA GLN A 108 -9.77 9.62 -3.38
C GLN A 108 -9.86 11.15 -3.27
N GLN A 109 -10.06 11.69 -2.07
CA GLN A 109 -9.95 13.10 -1.77
C GLN A 109 -8.84 13.34 -0.75
N ARG A 110 -8.20 14.51 -0.82
CA ARG A 110 -7.23 14.96 0.19
C ARG A 110 -7.95 15.28 1.50
N LYS A 111 -7.52 14.67 2.60
CA LYS A 111 -8.04 14.89 3.94
C LYS A 111 -6.90 15.23 4.89
N VAL A 112 -7.15 16.12 5.82
CA VAL A 112 -6.19 16.47 6.88
C VAL A 112 -6.72 15.89 8.18
N LEU A 113 -5.90 15.09 8.84
CA LEU A 113 -6.18 14.54 10.16
C LEU A 113 -6.36 15.68 11.16
N ALA A 114 -7.47 15.65 11.87
CA ALA A 114 -7.80 16.63 12.89
C ALA A 114 -7.51 16.07 14.29
N GLY A 115 -7.08 16.91 15.23
CA GLY A 115 -6.92 16.48 16.64
C GLY A 115 -8.24 16.05 17.28
N ASP A 116 -9.38 16.54 16.77
CA ASP A 116 -10.72 16.24 17.26
C ASP A 116 -11.73 16.04 16.12
N LYS A 117 -12.90 15.45 16.44
CA LYS A 117 -13.98 15.20 15.47
C LYS A 117 -14.57 16.48 14.88
N SER A 118 -14.57 17.59 15.60
CA SER A 118 -15.15 18.85 15.13
C SER A 118 -14.31 19.50 14.02
N GLY A 119 -13.00 19.25 14.03
CA GLY A 119 -12.06 19.66 12.99
C GLY A 119 -12.05 18.73 11.77
N ALA A 120 -12.54 17.50 11.90
CA ALA A 120 -12.54 16.52 10.81
C ALA A 120 -13.57 16.88 9.73
N ARG A 121 -13.10 17.07 8.48
CA ARG A 121 -13.92 17.51 7.34
C ARG A 121 -13.74 16.66 6.12
#